data_AF-A0A4S2HBZ6-F1
#
_entry.id   AF-A0A4S2HBZ6-F1
#
_cell.length_a   1.000
_cell.length_b   1.000
_cell.length_c   1.000
_cell.angle_alpha   90.00
_cell.angle_beta   90.00
_cell.angle_gamma   90.00
#
_symmetry.space_group_name_H-M   'P 1'
#
loop_
_entity.id
_entity.type
_entity.pdbx_description
1 polymer ?
#
loop_
_entity_poly.entity_id
_entity_poly.type
_entity_poly.pdbx_seq_one_letter_code
_entity_poly.pdbx_strand_id
1 'polypeptide(L)'
;MTSTGRHLAGRRLAASAKRIMARLVAESGMGEQVSPSCRHRRARLGEKLLSAAWSPAMSEARPFDEAEDASPCVAAARERAQDSGRALMLVFGANWCPDARAFAGFLEEPAITEGPGRRLETVLVDVGRHDRHQQLVAAFGLDVPLEGVPAVLVLDAGGRPIDADNLYRWRTARSADPGAVAAWLETILPPTSGDAS
;
A
#
# COMPACT_ATOMS: atom_id res chain seq x y z
N MET A 1 -66.46 47.14 -4.92
CA MET A 1 -67.28 45.99 -5.35
C MET A 1 -66.41 44.74 -5.32
N THR A 2 -66.90 43.77 -4.57
CA THR A 2 -66.42 42.41 -4.31
C THR A 2 -66.06 41.60 -5.57
N SER A 3 -65.00 40.78 -5.51
CA SER A 3 -65.16 39.32 -5.56
C SER A 3 -63.84 38.57 -5.32
N THR A 4 -63.96 37.63 -4.41
CA THR A 4 -63.08 36.54 -3.98
C THR A 4 -62.80 35.53 -5.10
N GLY A 5 -61.64 34.85 -5.04
CA GLY A 5 -61.36 33.69 -5.88
C GLY A 5 -60.01 33.03 -5.60
N ARG A 6 -59.97 32.16 -4.60
CA ARG A 6 -58.83 31.31 -4.22
C ARG A 6 -58.90 30.01 -5.05
N HIS A 7 -57.83 29.60 -5.73
CA HIS A 7 -57.61 28.18 -6.05
C HIS A 7 -56.12 27.81 -6.00
N LEU A 8 -55.82 26.89 -5.09
CA LEU A 8 -54.57 26.13 -4.98
C LEU A 8 -54.48 25.14 -6.15
N ALA A 9 -53.31 25.04 -6.80
CA ALA A 9 -52.74 23.78 -7.28
C ALA A 9 -51.34 24.04 -7.88
N GLY A 10 -50.41 23.10 -7.69
CA GLY A 10 -49.22 23.02 -8.55
C GLY A 10 -47.85 23.12 -7.89
N ARG A 11 -47.63 22.45 -6.74
CA ARG A 11 -46.27 22.00 -6.39
C ARG A 11 -45.83 21.01 -7.48
N ARG A 12 -44.70 21.28 -8.15
CA ARG A 12 -43.70 20.34 -8.72
C ARG A 12 -43.05 20.98 -9.94
N LEU A 13 -41.84 21.52 -9.80
CA LEU A 13 -40.83 21.60 -10.87
C LEU A 13 -39.50 22.11 -10.29
N ALA A 14 -38.98 21.42 -9.28
CA ALA A 14 -37.62 21.65 -8.77
C ALA A 14 -36.80 20.33 -8.73
N ALA A 15 -37.09 19.42 -9.66
CA ALA A 15 -36.47 18.09 -9.72
C ALA A 15 -35.88 17.75 -11.11
N SER A 16 -35.52 18.76 -11.91
CA SER A 16 -34.97 18.52 -13.27
C SER A 16 -33.53 19.01 -13.49
N ALA A 17 -33.02 19.94 -12.68
CA ALA A 17 -31.64 20.43 -12.85
C ALA A 17 -30.57 19.44 -12.30
N LYS A 18 -30.91 18.62 -11.29
CA LYS A 18 -29.97 17.65 -10.69
C LYS A 18 -29.60 16.48 -11.61
N ARG A 19 -30.36 16.26 -12.70
CA ARG A 19 -30.09 15.16 -13.65
C ARG A 19 -29.06 15.51 -14.73
N ILE A 20 -28.85 16.80 -15.01
CA ILE A 20 -27.89 17.22 -16.05
C ILE A 20 -26.45 17.23 -15.50
N MET A 21 -26.23 17.63 -14.25
CA MET A 21 -24.89 17.55 -13.63
C MET A 21 -24.45 16.11 -13.31
N ALA A 22 -25.38 15.17 -13.15
CA ALA A 22 -25.05 13.75 -12.96
C ALA A 22 -24.54 13.07 -14.24
N ARG A 23 -24.70 13.69 -15.42
CA ARG A 23 -24.29 13.12 -16.71
C ARG A 23 -22.89 13.55 -17.16
N LEU A 24 -22.32 14.59 -16.54
CA LEU A 24 -20.93 15.03 -16.81
C LEU A 24 -19.88 14.27 -15.98
N VAL A 25 -20.28 13.56 -14.92
CA VAL A 25 -19.38 12.67 -14.15
C VAL A 25 -19.26 11.28 -14.80
N ALA A 26 -20.06 10.99 -15.83
CA ALA A 26 -20.13 9.68 -16.48
C ALA A 26 -19.14 9.47 -17.65
N GLU A 27 -18.32 10.47 -18.01
CA GLU A 27 -17.40 10.40 -19.17
C GLU A 27 -15.92 10.56 -18.81
N SER A 28 -15.53 10.25 -17.57
CA SER A 28 -14.13 9.92 -17.23
C SER A 28 -14.02 8.43 -16.92
N GLY A 29 -14.40 7.62 -17.90
CA GLY A 29 -14.16 6.18 -17.90
C GLY A 29 -12.70 5.88 -18.23
N MET A 30 -11.80 6.14 -17.28
CA MET A 30 -10.53 5.42 -17.19
C MET A 30 -10.72 4.35 -16.12
N GLY A 31 -11.32 3.24 -16.54
CA GLY A 31 -11.22 1.99 -15.80
C GLY A 31 -9.76 1.53 -15.87
N GLU A 32 -8.95 2.01 -14.92
CA GLU A 32 -7.63 1.47 -14.60
C GLU A 32 -7.86 0.02 -14.17
N GLN A 33 -7.69 -0.90 -15.12
CA GLN A 33 -7.73 -2.34 -14.89
C GLN A 33 -6.47 -2.72 -14.11
N VAL A 34 -6.42 -2.35 -12.82
CA VAL A 34 -5.43 -2.91 -11.90
C VAL A 34 -5.70 -4.40 -11.86
N SER A 35 -4.73 -5.19 -12.35
CA SER A 35 -4.85 -6.64 -12.48
C SER A 35 -5.40 -7.24 -11.17
N PRO A 36 -6.33 -8.22 -11.21
CA PRO A 36 -6.86 -8.88 -10.01
C PRO A 36 -5.78 -9.52 -9.13
N SER A 37 -4.57 -9.60 -9.65
CA SER A 37 -3.36 -10.13 -9.05
C SER A 37 -2.60 -9.07 -8.21
N CYS A 38 -2.72 -7.77 -8.52
CA CYS A 38 -2.25 -6.66 -7.68
C CYS A 38 -3.17 -6.35 -6.48
N ARG A 39 -4.02 -7.30 -6.08
CA ARG A 39 -4.94 -7.12 -4.97
C ARG A 39 -4.14 -7.01 -3.68
N HIS A 40 -4.15 -5.81 -3.12
CA HIS A 40 -3.77 -5.57 -1.73
C HIS A 40 -4.32 -6.68 -0.87
N ARG A 41 -3.42 -7.37 -0.19
CA ARG A 41 -3.77 -8.15 0.98
C ARG A 41 -4.09 -7.16 2.11
N ARG A 42 -5.15 -6.35 1.96
CA ARG A 42 -5.88 -5.89 3.15
C ARG A 42 -6.62 -7.11 3.67
N ALA A 43 -5.88 -8.00 4.32
CA ALA A 43 -6.48 -9.08 5.07
C ALA A 43 -7.37 -8.41 6.12
N ARG A 44 -8.68 -8.42 5.89
CA ARG A 44 -9.64 -8.33 6.99
C ARG A 44 -9.54 -9.66 7.73
N LEU A 45 -8.49 -9.84 8.52
CA LEU A 45 -8.47 -10.85 9.56
C LEU A 45 -8.98 -10.15 10.81
N GLY A 46 -10.29 -10.27 11.00
CA GLY A 46 -10.91 -9.95 12.27
C GLY A 46 -10.24 -10.74 13.38
N GLU A 47 -10.04 -10.03 14.49
CA GLU A 47 -9.70 -10.50 15.84
C GLU A 47 -9.68 -12.03 15.99
N LYS A 48 -8.46 -12.59 16.07
CA LYS A 48 -8.11 -13.68 16.98
C LYS A 48 -6.66 -14.12 16.72
N LEU A 49 -5.74 -13.63 17.55
CA LEU A 49 -5.12 -14.43 18.62
C LEU A 49 -3.89 -13.70 19.17
N LEU A 50 -3.95 -13.42 20.48
CA LEU A 50 -2.78 -13.17 21.30
C LEU A 50 -1.89 -14.43 21.29
N SER A 51 -0.61 -14.29 20.94
CA SER A 51 0.53 -14.75 21.74
C SER A 51 1.81 -14.67 20.89
N ALA A 52 2.80 -13.97 21.43
CA ALA A 52 4.17 -13.93 20.94
C ALA A 52 4.80 -15.33 20.96
N ALA A 53 4.70 -16.04 19.85
CA ALA A 53 5.59 -17.15 19.51
C ALA A 53 5.53 -17.33 18.00
N TRP A 54 6.70 -17.31 17.36
CA TRP A 54 6.91 -17.79 15.99
C TRP A 54 6.10 -19.08 15.78
N SER A 55 5.07 -19.02 14.94
CA SER A 55 4.25 -20.19 14.62
C SER A 55 4.86 -20.92 13.42
N PRO A 56 4.88 -22.27 13.37
CA PRO A 56 5.37 -23.03 12.22
C PRO A 56 4.62 -22.70 10.91
N ALA A 57 3.41 -22.14 10.98
CA ALA A 57 2.68 -21.60 9.82
C ALA A 57 3.44 -20.48 9.08
N MET A 58 4.32 -19.72 9.76
CA MET A 58 5.20 -18.75 9.09
C MET A 58 6.30 -19.42 8.26
N SER A 59 6.63 -20.70 8.54
CA SER A 59 7.58 -21.50 7.76
C SER A 59 6.97 -22.00 6.44
N GLU A 60 5.65 -22.03 6.32
CA GLU A 60 4.94 -22.40 5.08
C GLU A 60 4.44 -21.18 4.29
N ALA A 61 4.42 -20.00 4.92
CA ALA A 61 4.02 -18.77 4.25
C ALA A 61 4.92 -18.50 3.03
N ARG A 62 4.27 -18.29 1.88
CA ARG A 62 4.89 -17.84 0.63
C ARG A 62 4.39 -16.43 0.29
N PRO A 63 4.91 -15.40 0.98
CA PRO A 63 4.39 -14.04 0.84
C PRO A 63 4.78 -13.37 -0.49
N PHE A 64 5.83 -13.85 -1.17
CA PHE A 64 6.28 -13.33 -2.46
C PHE A 64 5.65 -14.14 -3.60
N ASP A 65 4.95 -13.49 -4.52
CA ASP A 65 4.36 -14.15 -5.68
C ASP A 65 5.43 -14.40 -6.76
N GLU A 66 5.78 -15.67 -6.97
CA GLU A 66 6.79 -16.08 -7.94
C GLU A 66 6.26 -16.08 -9.39
N ALA A 67 4.95 -16.06 -9.62
CA ALA A 67 4.37 -16.13 -10.97
C ALA A 67 4.13 -14.75 -11.61
N GLU A 68 4.15 -13.68 -10.82
CA GLU A 68 3.80 -12.33 -11.29
C GLU A 68 4.98 -11.51 -11.82
N ASP A 69 4.68 -10.69 -12.84
CA ASP A 69 5.42 -9.46 -13.08
C ASP A 69 4.93 -8.40 -12.08
N ALA A 70 5.82 -7.96 -11.18
CA ALA A 70 5.49 -7.02 -10.13
C ALA A 70 5.36 -5.57 -10.63
N SER A 71 5.84 -5.27 -11.85
CA SER A 71 5.86 -3.92 -12.42
C SER A 71 4.50 -3.21 -12.42
N PRO A 72 3.40 -3.81 -12.93
CA PRO A 72 2.07 -3.19 -12.86
C PRO A 72 1.58 -2.98 -11.42
N CYS A 73 1.93 -3.87 -10.49
CA CYS A 73 1.51 -3.73 -9.09
C CYS A 73 2.24 -2.61 -8.37
N VAL A 74 3.53 -2.43 -8.65
CA VAL A 74 4.32 -1.29 -8.16
C VAL A 74 3.79 0.02 -8.74
N ALA A 75 3.48 0.07 -10.03
CA ALA A 75 2.91 1.26 -10.66
C ALA A 75 1.57 1.65 -10.00
N ALA A 76 0.65 0.71 -9.86
CA ALA A 76 -0.65 0.97 -9.25
C ALA A 76 -0.53 1.33 -7.75
N ALA A 77 0.41 0.74 -7.02
CA ALA A 77 0.66 1.08 -5.61
C ALA A 77 1.22 2.48 -5.45
N ARG A 78 2.08 2.90 -6.37
CA ARG A 78 2.61 4.26 -6.40
C ARG A 78 1.51 5.29 -6.61
N GLU A 79 0.59 5.06 -7.55
CA GLU A 79 -0.54 5.96 -7.78
C GLU A 79 -1.41 6.11 -6.52
N ARG A 80 -1.74 5.00 -5.85
CA ARG A 80 -2.52 5.06 -4.60
C ARG A 80 -1.77 5.75 -3.47
N ALA A 81 -0.46 5.53 -3.35
CA ALA A 81 0.37 6.20 -2.38
C ALA A 81 0.34 7.72 -2.61
N GLN A 82 0.49 8.16 -3.86
CA GLN A 82 0.38 9.56 -4.27
C GLN A 82 -1.00 10.15 -3.97
N ASP A 83 -2.07 9.48 -4.40
CA ASP A 83 -3.45 9.95 -4.22
C ASP A 83 -3.85 10.06 -2.75
N SER A 84 -3.34 9.16 -1.91
CA SER A 84 -3.66 9.13 -0.48
C SER A 84 -2.66 9.87 0.41
N GLY A 85 -1.60 10.46 -0.16
CA GLY A 85 -0.54 11.12 0.60
C GLY A 85 0.25 10.16 1.51
N ARG A 86 0.30 8.87 1.15
CA ARG A 86 0.99 7.81 1.89
C ARG A 86 2.34 7.51 1.27
N ALA A 87 3.25 6.94 2.06
CA ALA A 87 4.51 6.43 1.55
C ALA A 87 4.31 5.07 0.85
N LEU A 88 5.18 4.75 -0.10
CA LEU A 88 5.21 3.43 -0.76
C LEU A 88 6.42 2.65 -0.25
N MET A 89 6.19 1.45 0.27
CA MET A 89 7.24 0.51 0.65
C MET A 89 7.28 -0.67 -0.32
N LEU A 90 8.44 -0.88 -0.94
CA LEU A 90 8.75 -2.03 -1.78
C LEU A 90 9.68 -2.96 -1.01
N VAL A 91 9.24 -4.20 -0.81
CA VAL A 91 10.03 -5.25 -0.18
C VAL A 91 10.45 -6.23 -1.25
N PHE A 92 11.71 -6.13 -1.67
CA PHE A 92 12.31 -7.08 -2.59
C PHE A 92 12.79 -8.30 -1.81
N GLY A 93 12.21 -9.46 -2.09
CA GLY A 93 12.48 -10.68 -1.35
C GLY A 93 12.20 -11.93 -2.17
N ALA A 94 12.27 -13.09 -1.53
CA ALA A 94 11.95 -14.36 -2.17
C ALA A 94 11.59 -15.40 -1.11
N ASN A 95 10.73 -16.36 -1.46
CA ASN A 95 10.24 -17.37 -0.51
C ASN A 95 11.31 -18.33 0.01
N TRP A 96 12.43 -18.49 -0.72
CA TRP A 96 13.56 -19.30 -0.26
C TRP A 96 14.37 -18.62 0.86
N CYS A 97 14.20 -17.31 1.06
CA CYS A 97 14.94 -16.54 2.06
C CYS A 97 14.15 -16.48 3.38
N PRO A 98 14.68 -17.02 4.50
CA PRO A 98 13.99 -16.96 5.79
C PRO A 98 13.86 -15.53 6.33
N ASP A 99 14.85 -14.66 6.09
CA ASP A 99 14.79 -13.26 6.54
C ASP A 99 13.73 -12.48 5.80
N ALA A 100 13.59 -12.69 4.48
CA ALA A 100 12.58 -12.00 3.70
C ALA A 100 11.17 -12.41 4.13
N ARG A 101 10.96 -13.69 4.42
CA ARG A 101 9.68 -14.19 4.98
C ARG A 101 9.42 -13.70 6.38
N ALA A 102 10.43 -13.64 7.24
CA ALA A 102 10.31 -13.08 8.59
C ALA A 102 9.92 -11.60 8.53
N PHE A 103 10.61 -10.80 7.70
CA PHE A 103 10.28 -9.40 7.49
C PHE A 103 8.85 -9.22 6.98
N ALA A 104 8.43 -9.97 5.96
CA ALA A 104 7.05 -9.94 5.47
C ALA A 104 6.03 -10.29 6.57
N GLY A 105 6.35 -11.25 7.44
CA GLY A 105 5.52 -11.58 8.61
C GLY A 105 5.42 -10.43 9.62
N PHE A 106 6.52 -9.72 9.89
CA PHE A 106 6.50 -8.56 10.79
C PHE A 106 5.53 -7.48 10.31
N LEU A 107 5.39 -7.29 9.00
CA LEU A 107 4.48 -6.29 8.42
C LEU A 107 3.00 -6.58 8.70
N GLU A 108 2.65 -7.80 9.09
CA GLU A 108 1.30 -8.20 9.46
C GLU A 108 1.02 -8.05 10.96
N GLU A 109 2.06 -7.76 11.78
CA GLU A 109 1.89 -7.59 13.22
C GLU A 109 1.05 -6.34 13.55
N PRO A 110 0.21 -6.36 14.61
CA PRO A 110 -0.61 -5.22 15.01
C PRO A 110 0.20 -3.94 15.25
N ALA A 111 1.41 -4.07 15.81
CA ALA A 111 2.32 -2.94 16.03
C ALA A 111 2.68 -2.18 14.74
N ILE A 112 2.63 -2.85 13.58
CA ILE A 112 2.83 -2.23 12.28
C ILE A 112 1.48 -1.87 11.65
N THR A 113 0.55 -2.83 11.54
CA THR A 113 -0.70 -2.64 10.80
C THR A 113 -1.63 -1.58 11.41
N GLU A 114 -1.64 -1.44 12.73
CA GLU A 114 -2.44 -0.44 13.45
C GLU A 114 -1.71 0.89 13.63
N GLY A 115 -0.38 0.90 13.50
CA GLY A 115 0.48 2.09 13.63
C GLY A 115 1.01 2.59 12.27
N PRO A 116 2.34 2.47 12.01
CA PRO A 116 2.97 3.06 10.83
C PRO A 116 2.44 2.48 9.51
N GLY A 117 1.93 1.25 9.49
CA GLY A 117 1.30 0.62 8.33
C GLY A 117 0.09 1.40 7.79
N ARG A 118 -0.59 2.18 8.64
CA ARG A 118 -1.66 3.09 8.19
C ARG A 118 -1.15 4.23 7.30
N ARG A 119 0.16 4.49 7.23
CA ARG A 119 0.80 5.49 6.38
C ARG A 119 1.52 4.89 5.16
N LEU A 120 1.40 3.58 4.97
CA LEU A 120 2.08 2.83 3.93
C LEU A 120 1.11 2.22 2.92
N GLU A 121 1.50 2.30 1.65
CA GLU A 121 1.17 1.28 0.65
C GLU A 121 2.36 0.33 0.55
N THR A 122 2.12 -0.98 0.61
CA THR A 122 3.19 -1.99 0.63
C THR A 122 3.06 -2.93 -0.55
N VAL A 123 4.18 -3.23 -1.23
CA VAL A 123 4.28 -4.25 -2.26
C VAL A 123 5.42 -5.20 -1.93
N LEU A 124 5.14 -6.51 -1.97
CA LEU A 124 6.15 -7.55 -1.87
C LEU A 124 6.53 -7.98 -3.29
N VAL A 125 7.81 -7.89 -3.64
CA VAL A 125 8.33 -8.15 -4.98
C VAL A 125 9.25 -9.37 -4.92
N ASP A 126 8.88 -10.45 -5.62
CA ASP A 126 9.76 -11.61 -5.78
C ASP A 126 10.94 -11.27 -6.69
N VAL A 127 12.16 -11.53 -6.25
CA VAL A 127 13.38 -11.31 -7.06
C VAL A 127 13.96 -12.60 -7.64
N GLY A 128 13.24 -13.72 -7.54
CA GLY A 128 13.75 -15.03 -7.95
C GLY A 128 15.06 -15.37 -7.23
N ARG A 129 16.10 -15.70 -8.01
CA ARG A 129 17.47 -15.90 -7.51
C ARG A 129 18.33 -14.65 -7.76
N HIS A 130 17.75 -13.48 -7.49
CA HIS A 130 18.30 -12.16 -7.81
C HIS A 130 18.36 -11.86 -9.32
N ASP A 131 17.51 -12.51 -10.10
CA ASP A 131 17.47 -12.44 -11.56
C ASP A 131 16.20 -11.77 -12.12
N ARG A 132 15.31 -11.31 -11.23
CA ARG A 132 14.06 -10.64 -11.60
C ARG A 132 13.94 -9.26 -10.96
N HIS A 133 13.20 -8.38 -11.64
CA HIS A 133 12.76 -7.08 -11.14
C HIS A 133 13.88 -6.10 -10.71
N GLN A 134 15.12 -6.35 -11.13
CA GLN A 134 16.27 -5.46 -10.91
C GLN A 134 15.99 -4.03 -11.40
N GLN A 135 15.25 -3.90 -12.50
CA GLN A 135 14.87 -2.62 -13.09
C GLN A 135 13.99 -1.75 -12.18
N LEU A 136 13.26 -2.34 -11.22
CA LEU A 136 12.34 -1.58 -10.37
C LEU A 136 13.08 -0.66 -9.39
N VAL A 137 14.27 -1.05 -8.93
CA VAL A 137 15.08 -0.21 -8.03
C VAL A 137 15.69 0.96 -8.80
N ALA A 138 16.20 0.69 -10.01
CA ALA A 138 16.72 1.73 -10.91
C ALA A 138 15.64 2.76 -11.29
N ALA A 139 14.38 2.33 -11.46
CA ALA A 139 13.26 3.22 -11.77
C ALA A 139 13.00 4.30 -10.70
N PHE A 140 13.48 4.11 -9.47
CA PHE A 140 13.38 5.07 -8.37
C PHE A 140 14.70 5.80 -8.07
N GLY A 141 15.65 5.77 -9.01
CA GLY A 141 16.90 6.53 -8.91
C GLY A 141 17.98 5.86 -8.04
N LEU A 142 17.86 4.55 -7.82
CA LEU A 142 18.87 3.76 -7.13
C LEU A 142 19.61 2.87 -8.13
N ASP A 143 20.82 3.27 -8.50
CA ASP A 143 21.70 2.50 -9.39
C ASP A 143 22.49 1.43 -8.60
N VAL A 144 21.77 0.55 -7.91
CA VAL A 144 22.35 -0.55 -7.11
C VAL A 144 21.74 -1.89 -7.52
N PRO A 145 22.53 -2.97 -7.64
CA PRO A 145 21.99 -4.28 -7.92
C PRO A 145 21.28 -4.85 -6.69
N LEU A 146 20.14 -5.52 -6.84
CA LEU A 146 19.52 -6.32 -5.77
C LEU A 146 20.31 -7.61 -5.54
N GLU A 147 21.46 -7.49 -4.88
CA GLU A 147 22.39 -8.60 -4.61
C GLU A 147 22.09 -9.38 -3.32
N GLY A 148 21.10 -8.93 -2.53
CA GLY A 148 20.68 -9.61 -1.30
C GLY A 148 19.26 -9.24 -0.89
N VAL A 149 18.66 -10.10 -0.06
CA VAL A 149 17.27 -9.98 0.37
C VAL A 149 17.09 -10.17 1.90
N PRO A 150 16.05 -9.57 2.50
CA PRO A 150 15.18 -8.57 1.90
C PRO A 150 15.93 -7.25 1.67
N ALA A 151 15.63 -6.62 0.54
CA ALA A 151 15.99 -5.23 0.27
C ALA A 151 14.70 -4.40 0.39
N VAL A 152 14.70 -3.33 1.18
CA VAL A 152 13.51 -2.56 1.52
C VAL A 152 13.70 -1.12 1.08
N LEU A 153 12.93 -0.71 0.08
CA LEU A 153 12.91 0.66 -0.42
C LEU A 153 11.62 1.33 0.06
N VAL A 154 11.76 2.49 0.69
CA VAL A 154 10.62 3.32 1.08
C VAL A 154 10.68 4.63 0.30
N LEU A 155 9.55 5.03 -0.26
CA LEU A 155 9.37 6.25 -1.03
C LEU A 155 8.36 7.14 -0.32
N ASP A 156 8.61 8.44 -0.23
CA ASP A 156 7.61 9.40 0.21
C ASP A 156 6.43 9.48 -0.79
N ALA A 157 5.37 10.21 -0.44
CA ALA A 157 4.22 10.40 -1.33
C ALA A 157 4.57 11.13 -2.64
N GLY A 158 5.72 11.81 -2.73
CA GLY A 158 6.25 12.39 -3.95
C GLY A 158 7.02 11.39 -4.84
N GLY A 159 7.23 10.17 -4.35
CA GLY A 159 8.03 9.13 -5.02
C GLY A 159 9.53 9.28 -4.81
N ARG A 160 9.98 10.03 -3.80
CA ARG A 160 11.41 10.17 -3.47
C ARG A 160 11.83 9.10 -2.45
N PRO A 161 12.95 8.40 -2.66
CA PRO A 161 13.51 7.50 -1.65
C PRO A 161 13.74 8.20 -0.31
N ILE A 162 13.21 7.61 0.76
CA ILE A 162 13.50 7.95 2.15
C ILE A 162 14.27 6.79 2.75
N ASP A 163 15.41 7.08 3.39
CA ASP A 163 16.33 6.07 3.94
C ASP A 163 17.04 5.16 2.89
N ALA A 164 17.36 5.72 1.71
CA ALA A 164 17.97 5.00 0.59
C ALA A 164 19.26 4.23 0.94
N ASP A 165 20.10 4.79 1.82
CA ASP A 165 21.37 4.19 2.24
C ASP A 165 21.19 2.89 3.06
N ASN A 166 19.97 2.64 3.56
CA ASN A 166 19.63 1.51 4.42
C ASN A 166 18.81 0.43 3.72
N LEU A 167 18.86 0.37 2.38
CA LEU A 167 18.17 -0.62 1.56
C LEU A 167 18.30 -2.06 2.10
N TYR A 168 19.46 -2.43 2.65
CA TYR A 168 19.76 -3.78 3.15
C TYR A 168 19.71 -3.94 4.68
N ARG A 169 19.10 -2.99 5.40
CA ARG A 169 18.99 -3.00 6.87
C ARG A 169 18.42 -4.31 7.42
N TRP A 170 17.49 -4.93 6.69
CA TRP A 170 16.69 -6.05 7.17
C TRP A 170 17.15 -7.43 6.66
N ARG A 171 18.38 -7.56 6.15
CA ARG A 171 18.96 -8.85 5.70
C ARG A 171 19.10 -9.91 6.80
N THR A 172 18.96 -9.54 8.07
CA THR A 172 18.96 -10.44 9.23
C THR A 172 17.63 -10.41 9.98
N ALA A 173 16.53 -10.07 9.32
CA ALA A 173 15.23 -9.83 9.96
C ALA A 173 14.75 -11.00 10.83
N ARG A 174 15.09 -12.26 10.52
CA ARG A 174 14.67 -13.41 11.35
C ARG A 174 15.26 -13.40 12.77
N SER A 175 16.28 -12.59 13.00
CA SER A 175 16.93 -12.38 14.30
C SER A 175 16.61 -11.02 14.92
N ALA A 176 15.81 -10.20 14.24
CA ALA A 176 15.36 -8.91 14.74
C ALA A 176 14.06 -9.04 15.54
N ASP A 177 13.80 -8.03 16.39
CA ASP A 177 12.51 -7.87 17.06
C ASP A 177 11.51 -7.20 16.09
N PRO A 178 10.27 -7.69 15.95
CA PRO A 178 9.25 -7.05 15.11
C PRO A 178 9.01 -5.57 15.47
N GLY A 179 9.09 -5.24 16.77
CA GLY A 179 8.97 -3.86 17.26
C GLY A 179 10.09 -2.94 16.78
N ALA A 180 11.26 -3.47 16.43
CA ALA A 180 12.32 -2.69 15.80
C ALA A 180 11.95 -2.21 14.40
N VAL A 181 11.17 -3.00 13.63
CA VAL A 181 10.65 -2.57 12.33
C VAL A 181 9.62 -1.46 12.51
N ALA A 182 8.68 -1.62 13.46
CA ALA A 182 7.72 -0.58 13.78
C ALA A 182 8.40 0.73 14.20
N ALA A 183 9.37 0.66 15.11
CA ALA A 183 10.14 1.82 15.56
C ALA A 183 10.91 2.49 14.42
N TRP A 184 11.57 1.70 13.55
CA TRP A 184 12.26 2.24 12.37
C TRP A 184 11.28 2.96 11.43
N LEU A 185 10.13 2.35 11.11
CA LEU A 185 9.11 2.99 10.28
C LEU A 185 8.62 4.31 10.87
N GLU A 186 8.40 4.37 12.18
CA GLU A 186 8.05 5.62 12.87
C GLU A 186 9.11 6.71 12.71
N THR A 187 10.40 6.36 12.62
CA THR A 187 11.47 7.35 12.42
C THR A 187 11.58 7.90 11.01
N ILE A 188 11.26 7.10 9.99
CA ILE A 188 11.48 7.48 8.59
C ILE A 188 10.22 8.01 7.91
N LEU A 189 9.03 7.59 8.36
CA LEU A 189 7.80 7.95 7.70
C LEU A 189 7.44 9.41 7.98
N PRO A 190 7.02 10.17 6.95
CA PRO A 190 6.57 11.53 7.16
C PRO A 190 5.36 11.56 8.12
N PRO A 191 5.18 12.66 8.87
CA PRO A 191 3.96 12.87 9.65
C PRO A 191 2.76 12.86 8.71
N THR A 192 1.59 12.43 9.19
CA THR A 192 0.40 12.54 8.34
C THR A 192 0.08 14.01 8.14
N SER A 193 -0.40 14.36 6.96
CA SER A 193 -0.82 15.73 6.62
C SER A 193 -2.00 16.24 7.46
N GLY A 194 -2.52 15.44 8.41
CA GLY A 194 -3.49 15.85 9.43
C GLY A 194 -2.89 16.17 10.81
N ASP A 195 -1.61 15.87 11.05
CA ASP A 195 -0.92 16.14 12.33
C ASP A 195 -0.07 17.42 12.29
N ALA A 196 0.13 17.99 11.09
CA ALA A 196 0.76 19.29 10.89
C ALA A 196 -0.29 20.40 10.90
N SER A 197 -0.87 20.68 12.07
CA SER A 197 -1.75 21.84 12.30
C SER A 197 -1.68 22.30 13.74
#